data_AF-A0A7J2NLS9-F1
#
_entry.id   AF-A0A7J2NLS9-F1
#
_cell.length_a   1.000
_cell.length_b   1.000
_cell.length_c   1.000
_cell.angle_alpha   90.00
_cell.angle_beta   90.00
_cell.angle_gamma   90.00
#
_symmetry.space_group_name_H-M   'P 1'
#
loop_
_entity.id
_entity.type
_entity.pdbx_description
1 polymer ?
#
loop_
_entity_poly.entity_id
_entity_poly.type
_entity_poly.pdbx_seq_one_letter_code
_entity_poly.pdbx_strand_id
1 'polypeptide(L)'
;YKAKDSNLRVLLRNYRLSDDIGFRFSSPWWNEYPLDATKYARWLAAAQGQVITLFVDYETFGEHHWPEGGIHEFLRALPGEANKWHHLNWRTPTEAIERHNPVGEIDVHEYNTVSWADIERDPSAWIGNPMQNISYDSLKELEQLVKGIGDKTLIRLWRYLQMSDHFYYLSIKGGGPGDVHNYFSSMGSPVEAFAVYSRILSDLEARIRAELEKPELAAKRVLRRLPAGMGFTFSYEFARSSGVTVQSLHEFLSSLKTVDLSSIRFHMERGDFERWLRHVVGDDKLADQIAKVSQSKRKLKGEALRKRLLAIIERRIEQLKTVAKVPAGLKETEK
;
A
#
# COMPACT_ATOMS: atom_id res chain seq x y z
N TYR A 1 18.33 -0.76 23.40
CA TYR A 1 18.58 -1.97 22.57
C TYR A 1 18.95 -1.55 21.16
N LYS A 2 19.30 -2.50 20.29
CA LYS A 2 19.39 -2.29 18.83
C LYS A 2 18.56 -3.34 18.10
N ALA A 3 18.07 -3.02 16.92
CA ALA A 3 17.43 -4.01 16.06
C ALA A 3 18.48 -5.02 15.57
N LYS A 4 18.11 -6.31 15.52
CA LYS A 4 18.99 -7.34 14.97
C LYS A 4 19.33 -7.03 13.51
N ASP A 5 20.56 -7.36 13.11
CA ASP A 5 21.10 -7.15 11.76
C ASP A 5 21.02 -5.69 11.25
N SER A 6 20.94 -4.73 12.18
CA SER A 6 20.80 -3.31 11.89
C SER A 6 21.50 -2.42 12.92
N ASN A 7 21.81 -1.19 12.51
CA ASN A 7 22.35 -0.16 13.40
C ASN A 7 21.26 0.71 14.04
N LEU A 8 19.98 0.40 13.79
CA LEU A 8 18.85 1.12 14.38
C LEU A 8 18.78 0.90 15.90
N ARG A 9 18.68 1.98 16.66
CA ARG A 9 18.50 1.96 18.12
C ARG A 9 17.04 1.76 18.46
N VAL A 10 16.78 0.92 19.46
CA VAL A 10 15.43 0.59 19.93
C VAL A 10 15.29 0.96 21.39
N LEU A 11 14.35 1.87 21.68
CA LEU A 11 13.91 2.22 23.04
C LEU A 11 12.59 1.50 23.32
N LEU A 12 12.53 0.74 24.41
CA LEU A 12 11.33 0.00 24.77
C LEU A 12 10.47 0.81 25.72
N ARG A 13 9.18 0.89 25.43
CA ARG A 13 8.18 1.53 26.31
C ARG A 13 8.12 0.82 27.66
N ASN A 14 8.21 1.57 28.75
CA ASN A 14 7.83 1.06 30.06
C ASN A 14 6.29 1.08 30.16
N TYR A 15 5.66 -0.02 29.75
CA TYR A 15 4.20 -0.06 29.59
C TYR A 15 3.46 0.19 30.92
N ARG A 16 3.96 -0.32 32.06
CA ARG A 16 3.30 -0.13 33.36
C ARG A 16 3.26 1.34 33.75
N LEU A 17 4.42 1.99 33.79
CA LEU A 17 4.54 3.39 34.15
C LEU A 17 3.80 4.31 33.17
N SER A 18 3.74 3.93 31.90
CA SER A 18 3.02 4.68 30.89
C SER A 18 1.50 4.53 31.03
N ASP A 19 1.00 3.30 31.20
CA ASP A 19 -0.44 3.02 31.37
C ASP A 19 -0.99 3.60 32.68
N ASP A 20 -0.17 3.71 33.72
CA ASP A 20 -0.56 4.32 34.99
C ASP A 20 -0.93 5.80 34.84
N ILE A 21 -0.25 6.53 33.95
CA ILE A 21 -0.64 7.90 33.56
C ILE A 21 -1.75 7.86 32.51
N GLY A 22 -1.56 7.10 31.43
CA GLY A 22 -2.44 7.10 30.26
C GLY A 22 -3.87 6.66 30.55
N PHE A 23 -4.04 5.60 31.35
CA PHE A 23 -5.33 4.96 31.56
C PHE A 23 -5.83 5.03 33.02
N ARG A 24 -4.93 4.98 34.01
CA ARG A 24 -5.33 4.80 35.42
C ARG A 24 -5.33 6.07 36.26
N PHE A 25 -4.82 7.18 35.74
CA PHE A 25 -4.61 8.42 36.50
C PHE A 25 -5.88 8.87 37.26
N SER A 26 -7.02 8.87 36.58
CA SER A 26 -8.33 9.26 37.15
C SER A 26 -9.19 8.08 37.62
N SER A 27 -8.61 6.90 37.89
CA SER A 27 -9.35 5.68 38.25
C SER A 27 -9.44 5.46 39.77
N PRO A 28 -10.53 5.80 40.48
CA PRO A 28 -10.59 5.72 41.95
C PRO A 28 -10.60 4.29 42.49
N TRP A 29 -10.92 3.31 41.64
CA TRP A 29 -10.87 1.88 41.96
C TRP A 29 -9.46 1.29 41.89
N TRP A 30 -8.49 2.02 41.33
CA TRP A 30 -7.10 1.56 41.28
C TRP A 30 -6.44 1.75 42.65
N ASN A 31 -5.76 0.72 43.14
CA ASN A 31 -5.19 0.67 44.48
C ASN A 31 -4.09 1.71 44.74
N GLU A 32 -3.46 2.26 43.71
CA GLU A 32 -2.46 3.32 43.86
C GLU A 32 -3.06 4.73 43.69
N TYR A 33 -4.37 4.86 43.47
CA TYR A 33 -5.05 6.15 43.38
C TYR A 33 -5.08 6.86 44.77
N PRO A 34 -4.92 8.19 44.84
CA PRO A 34 -4.64 9.12 43.74
C PRO A 34 -3.17 9.06 43.30
N LEU A 35 -2.91 9.30 42.02
CA LEU A 35 -1.56 9.40 41.49
C LEU A 35 -1.07 10.85 41.48
N ASP A 36 -0.11 11.17 42.35
CA ASP A 36 0.56 12.48 42.37
C ASP A 36 2.00 12.40 41.84
N ALA A 37 2.57 13.57 41.52
CA ALA A 37 3.91 13.68 40.94
C ALA A 37 5.02 13.17 41.87
N THR A 38 4.84 13.29 43.19
CA THR A 38 5.82 12.84 44.19
C THR A 38 5.85 11.31 44.23
N LYS A 39 4.67 10.69 44.30
CA LYS A 39 4.49 9.23 44.24
C LYS A 39 5.08 8.67 42.95
N TYR A 40 4.76 9.29 41.81
CA TYR A 40 5.26 8.83 40.51
C TYR A 40 6.78 9.01 40.37
N ALA A 41 7.35 10.14 40.80
CA ALA A 41 8.80 10.35 40.79
C ALA A 41 9.55 9.32 41.64
N ARG A 42 8.98 8.90 42.79
CA ARG A 42 9.54 7.80 43.59
C ARG A 42 9.54 6.47 42.81
N TRP A 43 8.51 6.18 42.02
CA TRP A 43 8.49 4.98 41.17
C TRP A 43 9.52 5.06 40.04
N LEU A 44 9.68 6.23 39.42
CA LEU A 44 10.75 6.47 38.44
C LEU A 44 12.13 6.24 39.06
N ALA A 45 12.35 6.75 40.26
CA ALA A 45 13.63 6.63 40.96
C ALA A 45 13.96 5.18 41.35
N ALA A 46 12.94 4.36 41.62
CA ALA A 46 13.07 2.94 41.94
C ALA A 46 13.17 2.04 40.70
N ALA A 47 12.86 2.55 39.50
CA ALA A 47 12.93 1.77 38.27
C ALA A 47 14.38 1.41 37.91
N GLN A 48 14.57 0.19 37.44
CA GLN A 48 15.87 -0.33 37.04
C GLN A 48 16.14 -0.03 35.55
N GLY A 49 17.42 0.12 35.21
CA GLY A 49 17.88 0.32 33.84
C GLY A 49 18.55 1.67 33.62
N GLN A 50 19.02 1.89 32.39
CA GLN A 50 19.73 3.11 32.01
C GLN A 50 18.78 4.21 31.50
N VAL A 51 17.62 3.82 30.95
CA VAL A 51 16.65 4.72 30.33
C VAL A 51 15.24 4.22 30.65
N ILE A 52 14.37 5.13 31.11
CA ILE A 52 12.95 4.88 31.30
C ILE A 52 12.22 5.61 30.16
N THR A 53 11.61 4.86 29.24
CA THR A 53 10.83 5.45 28.13
C THR A 53 9.35 5.45 28.50
N LEU A 54 8.82 6.63 28.80
CA LEU A 54 7.39 6.87 29.00
C LEU A 54 6.78 7.25 27.65
N PHE A 55 5.71 6.55 27.27
CA PHE A 55 5.05 6.77 25.99
C PHE A 55 3.53 6.71 26.20
N VAL A 56 2.89 7.87 26.09
CA VAL A 56 1.46 8.12 26.32
C VAL A 56 0.95 9.05 25.22
N ASP A 57 -0.34 8.94 24.89
CA ASP A 57 -0.99 9.84 23.93
C ASP A 57 -1.02 11.26 24.45
N TYR A 58 -0.97 12.25 23.55
CA TYR A 58 -0.94 13.65 23.95
C TYR A 58 -2.25 14.06 24.63
N GLU A 59 -3.34 13.48 24.13
CA GLU A 59 -4.72 13.56 24.61
C GLU A 59 -4.88 13.04 26.06
N THR A 60 -3.88 12.33 26.60
CA THR A 60 -3.80 11.99 28.04
C THR A 60 -3.98 13.24 28.91
N PHE A 61 -3.42 14.37 28.49
CA PHE A 61 -3.40 15.62 29.25
C PHE A 61 -4.49 16.58 28.73
N GLY A 62 -5.70 16.46 29.28
CA GLY A 62 -6.80 17.38 29.04
C GLY A 62 -8.00 16.81 28.29
N GLU A 63 -7.93 15.58 27.78
CA GLU A 63 -9.04 14.92 27.08
C GLU A 63 -9.38 13.54 27.68
N HIS A 64 -8.41 12.62 27.79
CA HIS A 64 -8.63 11.37 28.52
C HIS A 64 -8.73 11.60 30.03
N HIS A 65 -7.90 12.50 30.56
CA HIS A 65 -8.02 13.00 31.93
C HIS A 65 -8.26 14.50 31.87
N TRP A 66 -9.36 14.94 32.48
CA TRP A 66 -9.73 16.35 32.50
C TRP A 66 -8.83 17.15 33.45
N PRO A 67 -8.58 18.45 33.18
CA PRO A 67 -7.77 19.30 34.05
C PRO A 67 -8.22 19.30 35.51
N GLU A 68 -9.53 19.24 35.76
CA GLU A 68 -10.13 19.20 37.10
C GLU A 68 -9.74 17.93 37.89
N GLY A 69 -9.32 16.87 37.19
CA GLY A 69 -8.78 15.65 37.78
C GLY A 69 -7.32 15.80 38.29
N GLY A 70 -6.68 16.96 38.07
CA GLY A 70 -5.33 17.24 38.56
C GLY A 70 -4.20 16.83 37.62
N ILE A 71 -4.50 16.38 36.39
CA ILE A 71 -3.51 15.86 35.44
C ILE A 71 -2.53 16.95 34.97
N HIS A 72 -2.99 18.20 34.85
CA HIS A 72 -2.14 19.33 34.46
C HIS A 72 -1.20 19.75 35.59
N GLU A 73 -1.68 19.74 36.83
CA GLU A 73 -0.90 19.98 38.04
C GLU A 73 0.16 18.88 38.21
N PHE A 74 -0.23 17.62 37.99
CA PHE A 74 0.67 16.49 37.94
C PHE A 74 1.79 16.70 36.92
N LEU A 75 1.43 16.99 35.65
CA LEU A 75 2.41 17.20 34.58
C LEU A 75 3.35 18.37 34.88
N ARG A 76 2.82 19.46 35.46
CA ARG A 76 3.61 20.64 35.86
C ARG A 76 4.60 20.33 36.98
N ALA A 77 4.20 19.53 37.97
CA ALA A 77 5.02 19.19 39.13
C ALA A 77 6.05 18.09 38.83
N LEU A 78 5.75 17.18 37.90
CA LEU A 78 6.54 15.97 37.64
C LEU A 78 8.04 16.23 37.38
N PRO A 79 8.46 17.19 36.53
CA PRO A 79 9.87 17.46 36.32
C PRO A 79 10.60 17.87 37.61
N GLY A 80 9.95 18.68 38.45
CA GLY A 80 10.48 19.13 39.73
C GLY A 80 10.64 17.99 40.73
N GLU A 81 9.61 17.13 40.85
CA GLU A 81 9.65 15.95 41.73
C GLU A 81 10.70 14.93 41.28
N ALA A 82 10.85 14.70 39.97
CA ALA A 82 11.87 13.81 39.43
C ALA A 82 13.30 14.33 39.70
N ASN A 83 13.53 15.63 39.55
CA ASN A 83 14.85 16.25 39.74
C ASN A 83 15.34 16.26 41.21
N LYS A 84 14.47 15.97 42.18
CA LYS A 84 14.90 15.73 43.58
C LYS A 84 15.75 14.47 43.73
N TRP A 85 15.66 13.54 42.78
CA TRP A 85 16.45 12.32 42.74
C TRP A 85 17.70 12.52 41.86
N HIS A 86 18.86 12.66 42.47
CA HIS A 86 20.11 13.04 41.78
C HIS A 86 20.54 12.09 40.65
N HIS A 87 20.04 10.84 40.63
CA HIS A 87 20.33 9.87 39.58
C HIS A 87 19.34 9.92 38.40
N LEU A 88 18.21 10.62 38.53
CA LEU A 88 17.26 10.82 37.44
C LEU A 88 17.60 12.05 36.61
N ASN A 89 17.45 11.94 35.30
CA ASN A 89 17.73 13.02 34.37
C ASN A 89 16.78 12.94 33.17
N TRP A 90 16.22 14.07 32.75
CA TRP A 90 15.43 14.17 31.52
C TRP A 90 16.33 14.24 30.30
N ARG A 91 15.97 13.48 29.26
CA ARG A 91 16.72 13.41 28.00
C ARG A 91 15.77 13.23 26.84
N THR A 92 16.15 13.82 25.71
CA THR A 92 15.56 13.49 24.41
C THR A 92 15.98 12.07 23.99
N PRO A 93 15.23 11.42 23.07
CA PRO A 93 15.63 10.12 22.53
C PRO A 93 17.05 10.13 21.94
N THR A 94 17.45 11.21 21.25
CA THR A 94 18.79 11.37 20.67
C THR A 94 19.88 11.37 21.74
N GLU A 95 19.75 12.19 22.77
CA GLU A 95 20.75 12.22 23.85
C GLU A 95 20.85 10.87 24.58
N ALA A 96 19.72 10.17 24.76
CA ALA A 96 19.69 8.86 25.40
C ALA A 96 20.48 7.81 24.59
N ILE A 97 20.32 7.78 23.26
CA ILE A 97 21.02 6.81 22.41
C ILE A 97 22.50 7.14 22.18
N GLU A 98 22.88 8.41 22.24
CA GLU A 98 24.28 8.86 22.17
C GLU A 98 25.05 8.52 23.45
N ARG A 99 24.38 8.64 24.61
CA ARG A 99 25.00 8.39 25.91
C ARG A 99 25.16 6.92 26.24
N HIS A 100 24.24 6.06 25.77
CA HIS A 100 24.18 4.66 26.17
C HIS A 100 24.38 3.72 24.99
N ASN A 101 25.26 2.74 25.17
CA ASN A 101 25.42 1.64 24.22
C ASN A 101 24.24 0.66 24.32
N PRO A 102 23.88 -0.05 23.23
CA PRO A 102 22.83 -1.05 23.29
C PRO A 102 23.23 -2.16 24.25
N VAL A 103 22.34 -2.50 25.18
CA VAL A 103 22.55 -3.60 26.14
C VAL A 103 22.17 -4.98 25.57
N GLY A 104 21.61 -5.02 24.36
CA GLY A 104 21.13 -6.23 23.71
C GLY A 104 20.44 -5.95 22.38
N GLU A 105 20.07 -7.03 21.70
CA GLU A 105 19.38 -7.03 20.41
C GLU A 105 17.91 -7.37 20.56
N ILE A 106 17.07 -6.76 19.73
CA ILE A 106 15.66 -7.11 19.58
C ILE A 106 15.48 -7.66 18.17
N ASP A 107 14.97 -8.88 18.11
CA ASP A 107 14.62 -9.57 16.87
C ASP A 107 13.10 -9.70 16.78
N VAL A 108 12.50 -9.09 15.75
CA VAL A 108 11.08 -9.20 15.43
C VAL A 108 10.99 -9.98 14.13
N HIS A 109 10.74 -11.29 14.23
CA HIS A 109 10.67 -12.19 13.08
C HIS A 109 9.51 -11.84 12.14
N GLU A 110 9.59 -12.31 10.88
CA GLU A 110 8.67 -11.98 9.78
C GLU A 110 7.18 -12.19 10.09
N TYR A 111 6.85 -13.14 10.98
CA TYR A 111 5.47 -13.45 11.37
C TYR A 111 5.10 -12.99 12.78
N ASN A 112 6.00 -12.25 13.44
CA ASN A 112 5.85 -11.79 14.82
C ASN A 112 5.68 -10.27 14.88
N THR A 113 4.96 -9.68 13.92
CA THR A 113 4.66 -8.25 13.96
C THR A 113 4.02 -7.89 15.30
N VAL A 114 4.65 -6.98 16.01
CA VAL A 114 4.17 -6.50 17.31
C VAL A 114 3.61 -5.09 17.20
N SER A 115 2.67 -4.78 18.07
CA SER A 115 2.15 -3.43 18.25
C SER A 115 2.05 -3.09 19.73
N TRP A 116 1.84 -1.81 20.02
CA TRP A 116 1.54 -1.34 21.37
C TRP A 116 0.05 -1.42 21.72
N ALA A 117 -0.82 -1.74 20.76
CA ALA A 117 -2.27 -1.69 20.90
C ALA A 117 -2.82 -2.96 21.54
N ASP A 118 -3.91 -2.77 22.26
CA ASP A 118 -4.70 -3.81 22.92
C ASP A 118 -3.90 -4.76 23.81
N ILE A 119 -4.55 -5.84 24.25
CA ILE A 119 -3.96 -6.84 25.14
C ILE A 119 -3.01 -7.73 24.35
N GLU A 120 -3.35 -8.04 23.09
CA GLU A 120 -2.62 -8.98 22.24
C GLU A 120 -1.26 -8.44 21.77
N ARG A 121 -1.09 -7.10 21.70
CA ARG A 121 0.16 -6.43 21.28
C ARG A 121 0.66 -6.89 19.91
N ASP A 122 -0.29 -7.11 19.01
CA ASP A 122 -0.10 -7.62 17.66
C ASP A 122 -0.86 -6.70 16.66
N PRO A 123 -0.91 -7.00 15.34
CA PRO A 123 -1.55 -6.12 14.37
C PRO A 123 -3.09 -6.26 14.34
N SER A 124 -3.69 -7.09 15.21
CA SER A 124 -5.13 -7.38 15.17
C SER A 124 -6.03 -6.17 15.42
N ALA A 125 -5.49 -5.09 16.01
CA ALA A 125 -6.17 -3.81 16.14
C ALA A 125 -6.51 -3.17 14.77
N TRP A 126 -5.74 -3.45 13.72
CA TRP A 126 -5.94 -2.91 12.37
C TRP A 126 -6.24 -3.98 11.32
N ILE A 127 -5.78 -5.22 11.51
CA ILE A 127 -5.94 -6.33 10.56
C ILE A 127 -6.34 -7.60 11.33
N GLY A 128 -7.46 -7.56 12.03
CA GLY A 128 -7.98 -8.65 12.85
C GLY A 128 -9.29 -9.27 12.36
N ASN A 129 -10.01 -8.62 11.44
CA ASN A 129 -11.31 -9.09 10.96
C ASN A 129 -11.49 -8.98 9.44
N PRO A 130 -12.52 -9.61 8.83
CA PRO A 130 -12.70 -9.61 7.38
C PRO A 130 -12.87 -8.21 6.75
N MET A 131 -13.54 -7.27 7.41
CA MET A 131 -13.72 -5.91 6.88
C MET A 131 -12.39 -5.17 6.76
N GLN A 132 -11.56 -5.26 7.81
CA GLN A 132 -10.21 -4.74 7.83
C GLN A 132 -9.33 -5.33 6.74
N ASN A 133 -9.33 -6.67 6.60
CA ASN A 133 -8.54 -7.37 5.58
C ASN A 133 -8.96 -6.95 4.15
N ILE A 134 -10.27 -6.94 3.86
CA ILE A 134 -10.78 -6.53 2.54
C ILE A 134 -10.36 -5.09 2.21
N SER A 135 -10.56 -4.16 3.16
CA SER A 135 -10.17 -2.77 2.99
C SER A 135 -8.67 -2.59 2.76
N TYR A 136 -7.84 -3.31 3.53
CA TYR A 136 -6.38 -3.25 3.42
C TYR A 136 -5.88 -3.81 2.09
N ASP A 137 -6.35 -5.00 1.69
CA ASP A 137 -5.91 -5.66 0.46
C ASP A 137 -6.36 -4.87 -0.78
N SER A 138 -7.62 -4.41 -0.81
CA SER A 138 -8.11 -3.58 -1.92
C SER A 138 -7.32 -2.27 -2.07
N LEU A 139 -6.96 -1.60 -0.97
CA LEU A 139 -6.13 -0.40 -1.02
C LEU A 139 -4.70 -0.69 -1.50
N LYS A 140 -4.12 -1.80 -1.04
CA LYS A 140 -2.76 -2.23 -1.39
C LYS A 140 -2.65 -2.56 -2.87
N GLU A 141 -3.66 -3.21 -3.46
CA GLU A 141 -3.70 -3.54 -4.88
C GLU A 141 -3.65 -2.30 -5.80
N LEU A 142 -4.13 -1.15 -5.32
CA LEU A 142 -4.10 0.10 -6.09
C LEU A 142 -2.70 0.74 -6.20
N GLU A 143 -1.71 0.31 -5.39
CA GLU A 143 -0.40 0.95 -5.30
C GLU A 143 0.31 1.05 -6.66
N GLN A 144 0.39 -0.07 -7.39
CA GLN A 144 1.10 -0.11 -8.67
C GLN A 144 0.38 0.72 -9.73
N LEU A 145 -0.96 0.71 -9.73
CA LEU A 145 -1.77 1.47 -10.67
C LEU A 145 -1.60 2.97 -10.45
N VAL A 146 -1.75 3.44 -9.21
CA VAL A 146 -1.67 4.87 -8.89
C VAL A 146 -0.26 5.42 -9.10
N LYS A 147 0.78 4.67 -8.71
CA LYS A 147 2.18 5.05 -8.96
C LYS A 147 2.53 5.03 -10.45
N GLY A 148 1.95 4.08 -11.20
CA GLY A 148 2.14 3.96 -12.66
C GLY A 148 1.49 5.09 -13.45
N ILE A 149 0.32 5.58 -13.02
CA ILE A 149 -0.34 6.77 -13.58
C ILE A 149 0.50 8.01 -13.29
N GLY A 150 1.04 8.14 -12.07
CA GLY A 150 1.88 9.26 -11.67
C GLY A 150 1.12 10.57 -11.39
N ASP A 151 -0.22 10.52 -11.33
CA ASP A 151 -1.05 11.67 -10.97
C ASP A 151 -0.89 12.01 -9.49
N LYS A 152 -0.44 13.23 -9.20
CA LYS A 152 -0.13 13.67 -7.82
C LYS A 152 -1.36 13.69 -6.92
N THR A 153 -2.54 13.98 -7.47
CA THR A 153 -3.80 14.02 -6.72
C THR A 153 -4.24 12.61 -6.35
N LEU A 154 -4.23 11.68 -7.30
CA LEU A 154 -4.59 10.28 -7.02
C LEU A 154 -3.61 9.64 -6.04
N ILE A 155 -2.29 9.89 -6.18
CA ILE A 155 -1.28 9.42 -5.22
C ILE A 155 -1.57 9.98 -3.82
N ARG A 156 -1.94 11.26 -3.72
CA ARG A 156 -2.28 11.88 -2.44
C ARG A 156 -3.53 11.26 -1.82
N LEU A 157 -4.58 11.04 -2.60
CA LEU A 157 -5.80 10.38 -2.13
C LEU A 157 -5.52 8.95 -1.65
N TRP A 158 -4.76 8.18 -2.43
CA TRP A 158 -4.33 6.84 -2.04
C TRP A 158 -3.50 6.84 -0.74
N ARG A 159 -2.66 7.86 -0.50
CA ARG A 159 -1.94 8.03 0.76
C ARG A 159 -2.85 8.37 1.94
N TYR A 160 -3.88 9.19 1.73
CA TYR A 160 -4.84 9.49 2.80
C TYR A 160 -5.64 8.26 3.22
N LEU A 161 -6.06 7.42 2.27
CA LEU A 161 -6.76 6.18 2.61
C LEU A 161 -5.89 5.15 3.34
N GLN A 162 -4.57 5.34 3.41
CA GLN A 162 -3.64 4.49 4.18
C GLN A 162 -3.52 4.90 5.66
N MET A 163 -4.16 5.98 6.09
CA MET A 163 -4.18 6.35 7.51
C MET A 163 -4.71 5.20 8.36
N SER A 164 -3.98 4.82 9.41
CA SER A 164 -4.27 3.64 10.22
C SER A 164 -5.62 3.71 10.92
N ASP A 165 -6.08 4.92 11.27
CA ASP A 165 -7.37 5.18 11.92
C ASP A 165 -8.54 4.59 11.13
N HIS A 166 -8.45 4.63 9.80
CA HIS A 166 -9.48 4.04 8.94
C HIS A 166 -9.68 2.56 9.23
N PHE A 167 -8.60 1.80 9.44
CA PHE A 167 -8.69 0.38 9.78
C PHE A 167 -8.98 0.17 11.26
N TYR A 168 -8.47 1.05 12.12
CA TYR A 168 -8.68 1.03 13.56
C TYR A 168 -10.18 1.13 13.91
N TYR A 169 -10.93 1.99 13.21
CA TYR A 169 -12.38 2.16 13.39
C TYR A 169 -13.22 1.01 12.84
N LEU A 170 -12.63 0.08 12.07
CA LEU A 170 -13.30 -1.14 11.61
C LEU A 170 -13.17 -2.30 12.61
N SER A 171 -12.50 -2.09 13.73
CA SER A 171 -12.34 -3.11 14.77
C SER A 171 -13.69 -3.49 15.36
N ILE A 172 -13.93 -4.79 15.49
CA ILE A 172 -15.12 -5.35 16.14
C ILE A 172 -14.83 -5.83 17.57
N LYS A 173 -13.66 -5.47 18.12
CA LYS A 173 -13.29 -5.82 19.49
C LYS A 173 -14.24 -5.14 20.47
N GLY A 174 -14.57 -5.84 21.56
CA GLY A 174 -15.42 -5.34 22.63
C GLY A 174 -14.65 -5.07 23.92
N GLY A 175 -15.36 -4.61 24.96
CA GLY A 175 -14.76 -4.26 26.25
C GLY A 175 -13.78 -3.07 26.12
N GLY A 176 -12.77 -3.02 26.99
CA GLY A 176 -11.79 -1.93 27.02
C GLY A 176 -11.17 -1.59 25.66
N PRO A 177 -10.63 -2.57 24.89
CA PRO A 177 -10.15 -2.31 23.53
C PRO A 177 -11.22 -1.68 22.63
N GLY A 178 -12.44 -2.22 22.66
CA GLY A 178 -13.57 -1.69 21.89
C GLY A 178 -13.91 -0.24 22.24
N ASP A 179 -13.86 0.12 23.52
CA ASP A 179 -14.10 1.50 23.96
C ASP A 179 -13.04 2.45 23.41
N VAL A 180 -11.76 2.04 23.38
CA VAL A 180 -10.67 2.82 22.77
C VAL A 180 -10.84 2.95 21.25
N HIS A 181 -11.19 1.86 20.56
CA HIS A 181 -11.45 1.87 19.11
C HIS A 181 -12.59 2.82 18.70
N ASN A 182 -13.62 2.93 19.53
CA ASN A 182 -14.78 3.78 19.26
C ASN A 182 -14.59 5.23 19.70
N TYR A 183 -13.63 5.52 20.59
CA TYR A 183 -13.49 6.84 21.23
C TYR A 183 -13.36 8.00 20.24
N PHE A 184 -12.49 7.85 19.23
CA PHE A 184 -12.27 8.86 18.18
C PHE A 184 -13.02 8.55 16.88
N SER A 185 -13.80 7.46 16.82
CA SER A 185 -14.56 7.11 15.63
C SER A 185 -15.69 8.12 15.41
N SER A 186 -15.68 8.78 14.26
CA SER A 186 -16.79 9.66 13.84
C SER A 186 -18.00 8.89 13.31
N MET A 187 -17.90 7.56 13.21
CA MET A 187 -18.95 6.68 12.69
C MET A 187 -19.61 5.91 13.83
N GLY A 188 -20.92 5.64 13.72
CA GLY A 188 -21.71 5.04 14.79
C GLY A 188 -21.49 3.53 14.97
N SER A 189 -20.82 2.86 14.01
CA SER A 189 -20.43 1.46 14.15
C SER A 189 -19.29 1.08 13.18
N PRO A 190 -18.56 -0.02 13.45
CA PRO A 190 -17.56 -0.56 12.51
C PRO A 190 -18.13 -0.91 11.14
N VAL A 191 -19.41 -1.33 11.07
CA VAL A 191 -20.09 -1.66 9.81
C VAL A 191 -20.36 -0.40 8.99
N GLU A 192 -20.79 0.69 9.64
CA GLU A 192 -20.97 1.98 8.98
C GLU A 192 -19.64 2.55 8.49
N ALA A 193 -18.59 2.48 9.32
CA ALA A 193 -17.24 2.88 8.93
C ALA A 193 -16.75 2.09 7.72
N PHE A 194 -16.99 0.77 7.68
CA PHE A 194 -16.64 -0.08 6.54
C PHE A 194 -17.39 0.31 5.27
N ALA A 195 -18.71 0.57 5.37
CA ALA A 195 -19.51 0.98 4.22
C ALA A 195 -19.03 2.32 3.64
N VAL A 196 -18.73 3.30 4.50
CA VAL A 196 -18.22 4.61 4.09
C VAL A 196 -16.83 4.48 3.46
N TYR A 197 -15.91 3.77 4.12
CA TYR A 197 -14.56 3.56 3.60
C TYR A 197 -14.57 2.83 2.25
N SER A 198 -15.34 1.75 2.13
CA SER A 198 -15.49 0.97 0.90
C SER A 198 -16.04 1.81 -0.26
N ARG A 199 -17.00 2.71 0.02
CA ARG A 199 -17.55 3.64 -0.98
C ARG A 199 -16.49 4.62 -1.48
N ILE A 200 -15.71 5.20 -0.57
CA ILE A 200 -14.64 6.14 -0.93
C ILE A 200 -13.52 5.43 -1.70
N LEU A 201 -13.14 4.22 -1.27
CA LEU A 201 -12.14 3.41 -1.97
C LEU A 201 -12.61 3.03 -3.38
N SER A 202 -13.88 2.66 -3.54
CA SER A 202 -14.47 2.37 -4.85
C SER A 202 -14.48 3.60 -5.77
N ASP A 203 -14.75 4.80 -5.22
CA ASP A 203 -14.66 6.06 -5.98
C ASP A 203 -13.21 6.32 -6.45
N LEU A 204 -12.22 6.11 -5.58
CA LEU A 204 -10.81 6.22 -5.96
C LEU A 204 -10.45 5.21 -7.06
N GLU A 205 -10.88 3.96 -6.93
CA GLU A 205 -10.65 2.93 -7.94
C GLU A 205 -11.28 3.31 -9.29
N ALA A 206 -12.51 3.83 -9.28
CA ALA A 206 -13.18 4.29 -10.51
C ALA A 206 -12.41 5.43 -11.19
N ARG A 207 -11.89 6.41 -10.42
CA ARG A 207 -11.04 7.48 -10.95
C ARG A 207 -9.74 6.95 -11.54
N ILE A 208 -9.09 6.00 -10.87
CA ILE A 208 -7.88 5.32 -11.36
C ILE A 208 -8.19 4.61 -12.69
N ARG A 209 -9.31 3.88 -12.77
CA ARG A 209 -9.73 3.20 -14.00
C ARG A 209 -9.98 4.18 -15.14
N ALA A 210 -10.64 5.30 -14.88
CA ALA A 210 -10.87 6.35 -15.88
C ALA A 210 -9.55 6.94 -16.40
N GLU A 211 -8.54 7.15 -15.54
CA GLU A 211 -7.20 7.55 -15.98
C GLU A 211 -6.54 6.50 -16.87
N LEU A 212 -6.65 5.22 -16.51
CA LEU A 212 -6.07 4.12 -17.31
C LEU A 212 -6.71 3.98 -18.69
N GLU A 213 -7.95 4.42 -18.85
CA GLU A 213 -8.67 4.45 -20.14
C GLU A 213 -8.28 5.64 -21.01
N LYS A 214 -7.59 6.65 -20.46
CA LYS A 214 -7.12 7.79 -21.27
C LYS A 214 -6.23 7.30 -22.42
N PRO A 215 -6.40 7.87 -23.64
CA PRO A 215 -5.71 7.37 -24.83
C PRO A 215 -4.20 7.24 -24.67
N GLU A 216 -3.56 8.18 -23.96
CA GLU A 216 -2.12 8.21 -23.75
C GLU A 216 -1.63 7.02 -22.92
N LEU A 217 -2.32 6.72 -21.82
CA LEU A 217 -2.00 5.60 -20.92
C LEU A 217 -2.41 4.26 -21.51
N ALA A 218 -3.57 4.18 -22.17
CA ALA A 218 -3.99 3.01 -22.92
C ALA A 218 -2.98 2.66 -24.02
N ALA A 219 -2.46 3.66 -24.75
CA ALA A 219 -1.44 3.45 -25.76
C ALA A 219 -0.11 2.96 -25.16
N LYS A 220 0.35 3.54 -24.04
CA LYS A 220 1.52 3.06 -23.31
C LYS A 220 1.34 1.62 -22.83
N ARG A 221 0.14 1.27 -22.33
CA ARG A 221 -0.20 -0.09 -21.92
C ARG A 221 -0.09 -1.06 -23.09
N VAL A 222 -0.63 -0.75 -24.26
CA VAL A 222 -0.54 -1.62 -25.44
C VAL A 222 0.90 -1.79 -25.94
N LEU A 223 1.72 -0.74 -25.85
CA LEU A 223 3.13 -0.75 -26.26
C LEU A 223 4.09 -1.36 -25.22
N ARG A 224 3.59 -1.74 -24.04
CA ARG A 224 4.43 -2.27 -22.95
C ARG A 224 5.10 -3.58 -23.33
N ARG A 225 6.19 -3.90 -22.62
CA ARG A 225 6.70 -5.28 -22.57
C ARG A 225 5.86 -6.09 -21.58
N LEU A 226 5.41 -7.26 -22.01
CA LEU A 226 4.60 -8.19 -21.25
C LEU A 226 5.49 -9.02 -20.29
N PRO A 227 4.95 -9.45 -19.13
CA PRO A 227 5.65 -10.35 -18.22
C PRO A 227 6.06 -11.69 -18.87
N ALA A 228 7.04 -12.37 -18.28
CA ALA A 228 7.38 -13.74 -18.66
C ALA A 228 6.15 -14.66 -18.54
N GLY A 229 5.89 -15.46 -19.58
CA GLY A 229 4.72 -16.35 -19.66
C GLY A 229 3.49 -15.76 -20.38
N MET A 230 3.42 -14.44 -20.59
CA MET A 230 2.33 -13.79 -21.36
C MET A 230 2.71 -13.45 -22.80
N GLY A 231 3.92 -13.83 -23.22
CA GLY A 231 4.38 -13.61 -24.60
C GLY A 231 3.64 -14.46 -25.62
N PHE A 232 3.81 -14.13 -26.90
CA PHE A 232 3.34 -14.96 -28.01
C PHE A 232 4.46 -15.87 -28.50
N THR A 233 4.20 -17.17 -28.62
CA THR A 233 5.18 -18.14 -29.13
C THR A 233 4.80 -18.62 -30.51
N PHE A 234 5.66 -18.36 -31.49
CA PHE A 234 5.48 -18.86 -32.85
C PHE A 234 5.71 -20.38 -32.91
N SER A 235 4.88 -21.07 -33.67
CA SER A 235 4.90 -22.53 -33.89
C SER A 235 4.65 -22.83 -35.36
N TYR A 236 5.22 -23.93 -35.86
CA TYR A 236 5.05 -24.37 -37.24
C TYR A 236 3.90 -25.37 -37.38
N GLU A 237 3.72 -26.21 -36.36
CA GLU A 237 2.71 -27.26 -36.28
C GLU A 237 2.32 -27.48 -34.80
N PHE A 238 1.30 -28.31 -34.57
CA PHE A 238 0.94 -28.74 -33.21
C PHE A 238 2.17 -29.41 -32.56
N ALA A 239 2.59 -28.92 -31.40
CA ALA A 239 3.76 -29.40 -30.63
C ALA A 239 5.18 -29.15 -31.22
N ARG A 240 5.34 -28.40 -32.32
CA ARG A 240 6.65 -27.89 -32.77
C ARG A 240 6.72 -26.37 -32.67
N SER A 241 7.18 -25.89 -31.52
CA SER A 241 7.52 -24.48 -31.33
C SER A 241 8.70 -24.09 -32.22
N SER A 242 8.67 -22.88 -32.74
CA SER A 242 9.83 -22.26 -33.41
C SER A 242 10.93 -21.83 -32.44
N GLY A 243 10.67 -21.89 -31.12
CA GLY A 243 11.55 -21.34 -30.08
C GLY A 243 11.51 -19.81 -29.98
N VAL A 244 10.74 -19.13 -30.84
CA VAL A 244 10.62 -17.66 -30.85
C VAL A 244 9.40 -17.24 -30.03
N THR A 245 9.66 -16.68 -28.86
CA THR A 245 8.65 -16.05 -27.99
C THR A 245 8.86 -14.55 -27.95
N VAL A 246 7.80 -13.78 -28.18
CA VAL A 246 7.83 -12.31 -28.17
C VAL A 246 7.01 -11.75 -27.02
N GLN A 247 7.48 -10.66 -26.41
CA GLN A 247 6.86 -10.04 -25.25
C GLN A 247 6.36 -8.61 -25.53
N SER A 248 6.46 -8.13 -26.76
CA SER A 248 5.98 -6.80 -27.14
C SER A 248 5.51 -6.75 -28.58
N LEU A 249 4.74 -5.72 -28.94
CA LEU A 249 4.34 -5.49 -30.33
C LEU A 249 5.55 -5.24 -31.24
N HIS A 250 6.62 -4.63 -30.74
CA HIS A 250 7.86 -4.43 -31.50
C HIS A 250 8.58 -5.74 -31.78
N GLU A 251 8.71 -6.60 -30.79
CA GLU A 251 9.30 -7.94 -30.96
C GLU A 251 8.44 -8.80 -31.89
N PHE A 252 7.11 -8.69 -31.77
CA PHE A 252 6.17 -9.36 -32.67
C PHE A 252 6.33 -8.89 -34.12
N LEU A 253 6.38 -7.57 -34.36
CA LEU A 253 6.64 -7.00 -35.67
C LEU A 253 7.99 -7.45 -36.24
N SER A 254 9.04 -7.43 -35.42
CA SER A 254 10.38 -7.85 -35.83
C SER A 254 10.43 -9.33 -36.20
N SER A 255 9.81 -10.18 -35.39
CA SER A 255 9.78 -11.64 -35.61
C SER A 255 8.96 -12.01 -36.83
N LEU A 256 7.87 -11.28 -37.13
CA LEU A 256 7.09 -11.49 -38.36
C LEU A 256 7.89 -11.22 -39.65
N LYS A 257 8.99 -10.47 -39.59
CA LYS A 257 9.87 -10.24 -40.75
C LYS A 257 10.71 -11.45 -41.10
N THR A 258 11.05 -12.30 -40.13
CA THR A 258 12.02 -13.39 -40.27
C THR A 258 11.40 -14.78 -40.12
N VAL A 259 10.30 -14.92 -39.38
CA VAL A 259 9.64 -16.21 -39.13
C VAL A 259 9.09 -16.81 -40.43
N ASP A 260 9.21 -18.14 -40.59
CA ASP A 260 8.77 -18.84 -41.80
C ASP A 260 7.27 -18.61 -42.10
N LEU A 261 6.94 -18.56 -43.39
CA LEU A 261 5.58 -18.32 -43.88
C LEU A 261 4.59 -19.40 -43.41
N SER A 262 5.05 -20.63 -43.18
CA SER A 262 4.22 -21.71 -42.65
C SER A 262 3.70 -21.41 -41.24
N SER A 263 4.54 -20.83 -40.36
CA SER A 263 4.12 -20.43 -39.00
C SER A 263 3.09 -19.30 -39.03
N ILE A 264 3.30 -18.30 -39.89
CA ILE A 264 2.35 -17.20 -40.07
C ILE A 264 0.99 -17.74 -40.50
N ARG A 265 0.98 -18.64 -41.50
CA ARG A 265 -0.25 -19.28 -41.97
C ARG A 265 -0.94 -20.08 -40.86
N PHE A 266 -0.17 -20.91 -40.15
CA PHE A 266 -0.67 -21.75 -39.07
C PHE A 266 -1.42 -20.95 -38.01
N HIS A 267 -0.81 -19.86 -37.51
CA HIS A 267 -1.44 -19.02 -36.49
C HIS A 267 -2.60 -18.17 -37.01
N MET A 268 -2.51 -17.70 -38.27
CA MET A 268 -3.60 -16.93 -38.91
C MET A 268 -4.87 -17.77 -39.11
N GLU A 269 -4.74 -19.04 -39.51
CA GLU A 269 -5.89 -19.93 -39.71
C GLU A 269 -6.60 -20.29 -38.40
N ARG A 270 -5.87 -20.27 -37.29
CA ARG A 270 -6.38 -20.57 -35.94
C ARG A 270 -6.90 -19.35 -35.18
N GLY A 271 -6.65 -18.14 -35.70
CA GLY A 271 -6.95 -16.90 -35.00
C GLY A 271 -6.07 -16.68 -33.75
N ASP A 272 -4.85 -17.24 -33.73
CA ASP A 272 -4.00 -17.14 -32.54
C ASP A 272 -3.51 -15.69 -32.33
N PHE A 273 -3.19 -14.98 -33.43
CA PHE A 273 -2.74 -13.58 -33.36
C PHE A 273 -3.83 -12.65 -32.82
N GLU A 274 -5.06 -12.73 -33.33
CA GLU A 274 -6.14 -11.85 -32.88
C GLU A 274 -6.54 -12.11 -31.42
N ARG A 275 -6.53 -13.37 -30.97
CA ARG A 275 -6.79 -13.73 -29.57
C ARG A 275 -5.71 -13.18 -28.64
N TRP A 276 -4.43 -13.34 -29.00
CA TRP A 276 -3.34 -12.79 -28.19
C TRP A 276 -3.39 -11.25 -28.12
N LEU A 277 -3.62 -10.60 -29.26
CA LEU A 277 -3.74 -9.14 -29.32
C LEU A 277 -4.92 -8.62 -28.50
N ARG A 278 -6.07 -9.30 -28.57
CA ARG A 278 -7.28 -8.93 -27.84
C ARG A 278 -7.15 -9.15 -26.34
N HIS A 279 -6.80 -10.37 -25.94
CA HIS A 279 -6.93 -10.80 -24.55
C HIS A 279 -5.68 -10.60 -23.71
N VAL A 280 -4.50 -10.48 -24.33
CA VAL A 280 -3.22 -10.35 -23.61
C VAL A 280 -2.61 -8.96 -23.78
N VAL A 281 -2.49 -8.50 -25.02
CA VAL A 281 -1.98 -7.15 -25.29
C VAL A 281 -3.01 -6.10 -24.89
N GLY A 282 -4.29 -6.32 -25.23
CA GLY A 282 -5.41 -5.43 -24.97
C GLY A 282 -5.68 -4.44 -26.12
N ASP A 283 -5.43 -4.81 -27.37
CA ASP A 283 -5.68 -3.97 -28.55
C ASP A 283 -6.73 -4.58 -29.49
N ASP A 284 -8.01 -4.36 -29.16
CA ASP A 284 -9.16 -4.81 -29.96
C ASP A 284 -9.10 -4.31 -31.40
N LYS A 285 -8.66 -3.07 -31.60
CA LYS A 285 -8.58 -2.45 -32.93
C LYS A 285 -7.59 -3.18 -33.83
N LEU A 286 -6.42 -3.55 -33.30
CA LEU A 286 -5.43 -4.33 -34.03
C LEU A 286 -5.91 -5.76 -34.28
N ALA A 287 -6.52 -6.38 -33.28
CA ALA A 287 -7.11 -7.72 -33.40
C ALA A 287 -8.17 -7.76 -34.52
N ASP A 288 -9.11 -6.81 -34.54
CA ASP A 288 -10.15 -6.70 -35.58
C ASP A 288 -9.55 -6.47 -36.98
N GLN A 289 -8.50 -5.66 -37.08
CA GLN A 289 -7.82 -5.41 -38.36
C GLN A 289 -7.16 -6.67 -38.91
N ILE A 290 -6.56 -7.50 -38.05
CA ILE A 290 -5.97 -8.79 -38.45
C ILE A 290 -7.05 -9.81 -38.79
N ALA A 291 -8.11 -9.91 -37.99
CA ALA A 291 -9.24 -10.82 -38.25
C ALA A 291 -9.86 -10.57 -39.64
N LYS A 292 -10.02 -9.29 -40.03
CA LYS A 292 -10.50 -8.89 -41.37
C LYS A 292 -9.61 -9.39 -42.52
N VAL A 293 -8.31 -9.56 -42.29
CA VAL A 293 -7.40 -10.13 -43.31
C VAL A 293 -7.69 -11.61 -43.51
N SER A 294 -7.94 -12.36 -42.43
CA SER A 294 -8.30 -13.79 -42.48
C SER A 294 -9.64 -14.04 -43.17
N GLN A 295 -10.62 -13.17 -42.91
CA GLN A 295 -12.00 -13.28 -43.40
C GLN A 295 -12.21 -12.75 -44.84
N SER A 296 -11.19 -12.14 -45.45
CA SER A 296 -11.33 -11.56 -46.79
C SER A 296 -11.59 -12.61 -47.87
N LYS A 297 -12.53 -12.33 -48.78
CA LYS A 297 -12.85 -13.19 -49.95
C LYS A 297 -11.62 -13.49 -50.81
N ARG A 298 -10.64 -12.58 -50.83
CA ARG A 298 -9.35 -12.77 -51.52
C ARG A 298 -8.29 -13.14 -50.47
N LYS A 299 -8.22 -14.43 -50.11
CA LYS A 299 -7.24 -14.94 -49.12
C LYS A 299 -5.81 -14.64 -49.57
N LEU A 300 -5.17 -13.68 -48.91
CA LEU A 300 -3.75 -13.40 -49.09
C LEU A 300 -2.94 -14.59 -48.57
N LYS A 301 -1.89 -14.98 -49.30
CA LYS A 301 -0.99 -16.08 -48.94
C LYS A 301 0.46 -15.67 -49.10
N GLY A 302 1.35 -16.40 -48.42
CA GLY A 302 2.80 -16.22 -48.51
C GLY A 302 3.23 -14.79 -48.19
N GLU A 303 4.16 -14.25 -48.98
CA GLU A 303 4.71 -12.90 -48.74
C GLU A 303 3.68 -11.78 -48.81
N ALA A 304 2.61 -11.94 -49.59
CA ALA A 304 1.56 -10.92 -49.65
C ALA A 304 0.82 -10.81 -48.30
N LEU A 305 0.60 -11.94 -47.62
CA LEU A 305 0.03 -11.96 -46.27
C LEU A 305 1.00 -11.33 -45.26
N ARG A 306 2.28 -11.72 -45.28
CA ARG A 306 3.30 -11.15 -44.39
C ARG A 306 3.39 -9.63 -44.55
N LYS A 307 3.52 -9.12 -45.78
CA LYS A 307 3.57 -7.68 -46.06
C LYS A 307 2.33 -6.95 -45.54
N ARG A 308 1.15 -7.55 -45.68
CA ARG A 308 -0.09 -6.96 -45.17
C ARG A 308 -0.11 -6.87 -43.65
N LEU A 309 0.30 -7.94 -42.95
CA LEU A 309 0.38 -7.96 -41.49
C LEU A 309 1.40 -6.94 -40.96
N LEU A 310 2.60 -6.92 -41.53
CA LEU A 310 3.64 -5.95 -41.17
C LEU A 310 3.12 -4.51 -41.31
N ALA A 311 2.48 -4.18 -42.44
CA ALA A 311 1.95 -2.84 -42.66
C ALA A 311 0.83 -2.44 -41.68
N ILE A 312 -0.02 -3.37 -41.26
CA ILE A 312 -1.08 -3.11 -40.27
C ILE A 312 -0.47 -2.85 -38.89
N ILE A 313 0.44 -3.73 -38.46
CA ILE A 313 1.04 -3.69 -37.13
C ILE A 313 1.96 -2.46 -37.00
N GLU A 314 2.80 -2.21 -38.00
CA GLU A 314 3.71 -1.04 -38.02
C GLU A 314 2.92 0.27 -37.94
N ARG A 315 1.87 0.41 -38.77
CA ARG A 315 0.99 1.58 -38.71
C ARG A 315 0.35 1.74 -37.34
N ARG A 316 -0.12 0.65 -36.73
CA ARG A 316 -0.74 0.71 -35.41
C ARG A 316 0.26 1.10 -34.32
N ILE A 317 1.49 0.57 -34.35
CA ILE A 317 2.56 0.95 -33.43
C ILE A 317 2.88 2.44 -33.54
N GLU A 318 3.00 3.00 -34.75
CA GLU A 318 3.27 4.43 -34.94
C GLU A 318 2.11 5.33 -34.49
N GLN A 319 0.87 4.90 -34.69
CA GLN A 319 -0.30 5.58 -34.13
C GLN A 319 -0.26 5.59 -32.60
N LEU A 320 0.01 4.44 -31.97
CA LEU A 320 0.10 4.32 -30.52
C LEU A 320 1.25 5.15 -29.95
N LYS A 321 2.41 5.17 -30.60
CA LYS A 321 3.55 6.01 -30.18
C LYS A 321 3.21 7.49 -30.21
N THR A 322 2.50 7.93 -31.25
CA THR A 322 2.06 9.32 -31.36
C THR A 322 1.12 9.69 -30.22
N VAL A 323 0.13 8.84 -29.91
CA VAL A 323 -0.80 9.05 -28.80
C VAL A 323 -0.09 9.00 -27.44
N ALA A 324 0.82 8.04 -27.23
CA ALA A 324 1.54 7.87 -25.97
C ALA A 324 2.49 9.04 -25.61
N LYS A 325 2.89 9.85 -26.59
CA LYS A 325 3.76 11.03 -26.41
C LYS A 325 3.01 12.27 -25.94
N VAL A 326 1.68 12.31 -26.07
CA VAL A 326 0.88 13.42 -25.55
C VAL A 326 0.91 13.34 -24.02
N PRO A 327 1.23 14.43 -23.29
CA PRO A 327 1.14 14.42 -21.84
C PRO A 327 -0.31 14.24 -21.39
N ALA A 328 -0.54 13.30 -20.47
CA ALA A 328 -1.83 13.18 -19.79
C ALA A 328 -2.08 14.49 -19.01
N GLY A 329 -2.93 15.37 -19.53
CA GLY A 329 -3.28 16.65 -18.89
C GLY A 329 -3.30 17.90 -19.78
N LEU A 330 -2.95 17.83 -21.07
CA LEU A 330 -2.93 19.01 -21.96
C LEU A 330 -4.12 19.14 -22.92
N LYS A 331 -5.26 18.47 -22.64
CA LYS A 331 -6.46 18.56 -23.48
C LYS A 331 -7.69 19.06 -22.73
N GLU A 332 -7.58 20.13 -21.96
CA GLU A 332 -8.76 20.92 -21.54
C GLU A 332 -8.42 22.42 -21.47
N THR A 333 -8.25 23.04 -22.63
CA THR A 333 -8.56 24.45 -22.86
C THR A 333 -8.89 24.61 -24.34
N GLU A 334 -10.15 24.40 -24.72
CA GLU A 334 -10.83 24.99 -25.89
C GLU A 334 -12.21 24.34 -26.08
N LYS A 335 -13.21 24.85 -25.37
CA LYS A 335 -14.39 25.54 -25.95
C LYS A 335 -15.42 25.88 -24.88
#